data_AF-A0A117M7V7-F1
#
_entry.id   AF-A0A117M7V7-F1
#
_cell.length_a   1.000
_cell.length_b   1.000
_cell.length_c   1.000
_cell.angle_alpha   90.00
_cell.angle_beta   90.00
_cell.angle_gamma   90.00
#
_symmetry.space_group_name_H-M   'P 1'
#
loop_
_entity.id
_entity.type
_entity.pdbx_description
1 polymer ?
#
loop_
_entity_poly.entity_id
_entity_poly.type
_entity_poly.pdbx_seq_one_letter_code
_entity_poly.pdbx_strand_id
1 'polypeptide(L)'
;MTRAYRKTSIFAYIFLTIFAIVMVFPFVWMFSSSFKTSEEVYEMSLIPDEPTTDNYEYIFKYSMFPRWFLNSLIVAVVTTISVLFFDSLVGYTLAKYTFPGKNIIFILILSTLMIPTEMLVIPWYIMVRQLGWMETYWSIMFPGMISAFGVFLMRQFMSTIPDDLIDAARIDGVSEFGIFIRIVMPLVKPALATLAIFNFVGNWNAFLWPLIVAQTPKMYTLPVGLSYFSSENLTRWELIMTGAAVSTIPLYDWRRRFDYSADNLLHYLPETDCEGNRHVGIEGVIDMRIIDSHVHFPSPDLPGKAKGSDHPWLARERARWRKAWQFDGAEPIVSQDEMVERWYRETIKHDISVVFVTSGGNKAMSEIVKAHPDRFYGYAHHDPSLEDAPELLEKAIKEQGLKGYKILGPGVDKPLDSKDLYPVWEVAQRENIPVLIHFGIMGSAGGIANHVNINPLIIHDVAKRFPN
;
A
#
# COMPACT_ATOMS: atom_id res chain seq x y z
N MET A 1 22.56 -4.41 -18.18
CA MET A 1 21.24 -4.43 -18.85
C MET A 1 21.43 -4.56 -20.36
N THR A 2 20.93 -5.64 -20.97
CA THR A 2 21.20 -6.00 -22.38
C THR A 2 20.44 -5.11 -23.37
N ARG A 3 21.03 -4.91 -24.57
CA ARG A 3 20.61 -3.98 -25.64
C ARG A 3 19.15 -4.17 -26.11
N ALA A 4 18.57 -5.35 -25.91
CA ALA A 4 17.17 -5.67 -26.22
C ALA A 4 16.17 -5.00 -25.26
N TYR A 5 16.47 -4.95 -23.95
CA TYR A 5 15.63 -4.26 -22.95
C TYR A 5 15.53 -2.75 -23.21
N ARG A 6 16.58 -2.14 -23.77
CA ARG A 6 16.63 -0.70 -24.08
C ARG A 6 15.67 -0.32 -25.21
N LYS A 7 15.46 -1.19 -26.21
CA LYS A 7 14.53 -0.94 -27.33
C LYS A 7 13.07 -1.11 -26.93
N THR A 8 12.74 -2.16 -26.19
CA THR A 8 11.38 -2.38 -25.65
C THR A 8 10.96 -1.24 -24.72
N SER A 9 11.91 -0.73 -23.91
CA SER A 9 11.66 0.43 -23.05
C SER A 9 11.37 1.70 -23.86
N ILE A 10 12.14 2.01 -24.91
CA ILE A 10 11.91 3.20 -25.75
C ILE A 10 10.54 3.14 -26.44
N PHE A 11 10.16 1.99 -26.99
CA PHE A 11 8.84 1.83 -27.61
C PHE A 11 7.72 2.02 -26.59
N ALA A 12 7.84 1.44 -25.39
CA ALA A 12 6.88 1.65 -24.32
C ALA A 12 6.77 3.12 -23.91
N TYR A 13 7.90 3.84 -23.78
CA TYR A 13 7.88 5.27 -23.47
C TYR A 13 7.20 6.09 -24.57
N ILE A 14 7.49 5.84 -25.84
CA ILE A 14 6.85 6.55 -26.96
C ILE A 14 5.35 6.29 -26.96
N PHE A 15 4.94 5.02 -26.86
CA PHE A 15 3.53 4.64 -26.82
C PHE A 15 2.79 5.29 -25.64
N LEU A 16 3.34 5.20 -24.43
CA LEU A 16 2.76 5.82 -23.23
C LEU A 16 2.72 7.35 -23.33
N THR A 17 3.71 7.98 -23.97
CA THR A 17 3.72 9.42 -24.18
C THR A 17 2.64 9.85 -25.15
N ILE A 18 2.49 9.16 -26.29
CA ILE A 18 1.41 9.43 -27.25
C ILE A 18 0.05 9.24 -26.58
N PHE A 19 -0.11 8.14 -25.84
CA PHE A 19 -1.34 7.86 -25.10
C PHE A 19 -1.65 8.95 -24.07
N ALA A 20 -0.63 9.42 -23.32
CA ALA A 20 -0.79 10.53 -22.38
C ALA A 20 -1.21 11.83 -23.09
N ILE A 21 -0.61 12.17 -24.23
CA ILE A 21 -0.99 13.35 -25.03
C ILE A 21 -2.45 13.25 -25.46
N VAL A 22 -2.88 12.09 -25.98
CA VAL A 22 -4.28 11.85 -26.40
C VAL A 22 -5.25 12.02 -25.24
N MET A 23 -4.90 11.54 -24.04
CA MET A 23 -5.74 11.65 -22.84
C MET A 23 -5.80 13.07 -22.28
N VAL A 24 -4.73 13.85 -22.39
CA VAL A 24 -4.65 15.24 -21.91
C VAL A 24 -5.33 16.21 -22.87
N PHE A 25 -5.35 15.89 -24.17
CA PHE A 25 -5.86 16.79 -25.21
C PHE A 25 -7.28 17.34 -24.95
N PRO A 26 -8.30 16.55 -24.56
CA PRO A 26 -9.64 17.07 -24.25
C PRO A 26 -9.66 18.09 -23.11
N PHE A 27 -8.78 17.93 -22.11
CA PHE A 27 -8.66 18.90 -21.02
C PHE A 27 -8.04 20.20 -21.51
N VAL A 28 -6.98 20.11 -22.33
CA VAL A 28 -6.36 21.31 -22.94
C VAL A 28 -7.38 22.04 -23.81
N TRP A 29 -8.15 21.32 -24.61
CA TRP A 29 -9.24 21.88 -25.42
C TRP A 29 -10.30 22.57 -24.56
N MET A 30 -10.76 21.90 -23.49
CA MET A 30 -11.76 22.45 -22.56
C MET A 30 -11.26 23.72 -21.87
N PHE A 31 -10.04 23.70 -21.32
CA PHE A 31 -9.47 24.88 -20.66
C PHE A 31 -9.25 26.01 -21.66
N SER A 32 -8.75 25.73 -22.86
CA SER A 32 -8.58 26.78 -23.86
C SER A 32 -9.91 27.38 -24.32
N SER A 33 -10.90 26.53 -24.58
CA SER A 33 -12.25 26.95 -24.98
C SER A 33 -12.97 27.76 -23.91
N SER A 34 -12.59 27.63 -22.63
CA SER A 34 -13.15 28.47 -21.56
C SER A 34 -12.79 29.96 -21.68
N PHE A 35 -11.69 30.28 -22.39
CA PHE A 35 -11.24 31.65 -22.64
C PHE A 35 -11.68 32.20 -24.01
N LYS A 36 -12.39 31.40 -24.81
CA LYS A 36 -12.91 31.81 -26.12
C LYS A 36 -14.20 32.63 -25.97
N THR A 37 -14.45 33.51 -26.94
CA THR A 37 -15.75 34.18 -27.08
C THR A 37 -16.83 33.21 -27.56
N SER A 38 -18.10 33.61 -27.53
CA SER A 38 -19.22 32.79 -28.00
C SER A 38 -19.18 32.50 -29.51
N GLU A 39 -18.48 33.32 -30.29
CA GLU A 39 -18.30 33.11 -31.74
C GLU A 39 -17.11 32.17 -32.00
N GLU A 40 -16.00 32.43 -31.32
CA GLU A 40 -14.73 31.71 -31.50
C GLU A 40 -14.79 30.26 -31.00
N VAL A 41 -15.69 29.93 -30.07
CA VAL A 41 -15.84 28.56 -29.54
C VAL A 41 -16.23 27.54 -30.62
N TYR A 42 -16.82 27.99 -31.73
CA TYR A 42 -17.16 27.13 -32.88
C TYR A 42 -16.00 26.94 -33.86
N GLU A 43 -14.91 27.70 -33.70
CA GLU A 43 -13.72 27.57 -34.53
C GLU A 43 -12.80 26.44 -34.05
N MET A 44 -12.12 25.78 -34.99
CA MET A 44 -11.18 24.69 -34.70
C MET A 44 -9.79 25.17 -34.23
N SER A 45 -9.66 26.42 -33.77
CA SER A 45 -8.44 26.97 -33.18
C SER A 45 -8.24 26.42 -31.76
N LEU A 46 -7.05 25.89 -31.46
CA LEU A 46 -6.75 25.43 -30.10
C LEU A 46 -6.49 26.62 -29.18
N ILE A 47 -5.79 27.65 -29.64
CA ILE A 47 -5.44 28.84 -28.86
C ILE A 47 -6.45 29.94 -29.22
N PRO A 48 -7.04 30.64 -28.24
CA PRO A 48 -7.90 31.77 -28.53
C PRO A 48 -7.11 32.94 -29.11
N ASP A 49 -7.63 33.56 -30.17
CA ASP A 49 -7.12 34.78 -30.80
C ASP A 49 -7.36 35.99 -29.87
N GLU A 50 -8.52 36.04 -29.21
CA GLU A 50 -8.89 37.09 -28.24
C GLU A 50 -9.27 36.47 -26.88
N PRO A 51 -8.30 36.04 -26.06
CA PRO A 51 -8.58 35.42 -24.78
C PRO A 51 -9.33 36.37 -23.82
N THR A 52 -10.48 35.93 -23.32
CA THR A 52 -11.32 36.67 -22.39
C THR A 52 -11.64 35.88 -21.11
N THR A 53 -11.86 36.58 -20.00
CA THR A 53 -12.35 36.01 -18.74
C THR A 53 -13.85 36.23 -18.52
N ASP A 54 -14.55 36.83 -19.49
CA ASP A 54 -15.96 37.22 -19.35
C ASP A 54 -16.87 36.02 -19.05
N ASN A 55 -16.56 34.85 -19.59
CA ASN A 55 -17.28 33.62 -19.32
C ASN A 55 -17.23 33.25 -17.82
N TYR A 56 -16.06 33.41 -17.19
CA TYR A 56 -15.88 33.16 -15.77
C TYR A 56 -16.68 34.16 -14.94
N GLU A 57 -16.58 35.45 -15.27
CA GLU A 57 -17.39 36.48 -14.60
C GLU A 57 -18.89 36.18 -14.74
N TYR A 58 -19.32 35.76 -15.93
CA TYR A 58 -20.70 35.43 -16.21
C TYR A 58 -21.22 34.27 -15.36
N ILE A 59 -20.51 33.14 -15.34
CA ILE A 59 -20.98 31.99 -14.56
C ILE A 59 -21.00 32.32 -13.06
N PHE A 60 -20.04 33.09 -12.54
CA PHE A 60 -19.99 33.37 -11.11
C PHE A 60 -20.95 34.48 -10.65
N LYS A 61 -21.22 35.50 -11.47
CA LYS A 61 -22.04 36.66 -11.08
C LYS A 61 -23.48 36.61 -11.62
N TYR A 62 -23.66 36.11 -12.84
CA TYR A 62 -24.93 36.22 -13.57
C TYR A 62 -25.66 34.88 -13.74
N SER A 63 -25.14 33.79 -13.15
CA SER A 63 -25.77 32.47 -13.21
C SER A 63 -25.91 31.82 -11.82
N MET A 64 -26.66 30.72 -11.75
CA MET A 64 -26.80 29.91 -10.52
C MET A 64 -25.63 28.93 -10.33
N PHE A 65 -24.60 28.97 -11.17
CA PHE A 65 -23.43 28.09 -11.11
C PHE A 65 -22.79 27.98 -9.72
N PRO A 66 -22.55 29.07 -8.95
CA PRO A 66 -21.99 28.95 -7.60
C PRO A 66 -22.87 28.11 -6.67
N ARG A 67 -24.20 28.22 -6.83
CA ARG A 67 -25.17 27.42 -6.07
C ARG A 67 -25.13 25.96 -6.50
N TRP A 68 -25.07 25.67 -7.80
CA TRP A 68 -24.98 24.30 -8.32
C TRP A 68 -23.70 23.60 -7.88
N PHE A 69 -22.57 24.33 -7.92
CA PHE A 69 -21.29 23.86 -7.43
C PHE A 69 -21.35 23.52 -5.94
N LEU A 70 -21.93 24.42 -5.12
CA LEU A 70 -22.12 24.19 -3.70
C LEU A 70 -23.05 22.99 -3.42
N ASN A 71 -24.14 22.86 -4.17
CA ASN A 71 -25.06 21.73 -4.04
C ASN A 71 -24.35 20.40 -4.33
N SER A 72 -23.60 20.31 -5.43
CA SER A 72 -22.79 19.13 -5.76
C SER A 72 -21.75 18.82 -4.70
N LEU A 73 -21.07 19.85 -4.17
CA LEU A 73 -20.06 19.66 -3.14
C LEU A 73 -20.68 19.13 -1.85
N ILE A 74 -21.81 19.70 -1.40
CA ILE A 74 -22.54 19.23 -0.22
C ILE A 74 -22.96 17.77 -0.41
N VAL A 75 -23.61 17.45 -1.54
CA VAL A 75 -24.10 16.09 -1.83
C VAL A 75 -22.92 15.11 -1.84
N ALA A 76 -21.87 15.36 -2.62
CA ALA A 76 -20.76 14.44 -2.78
C ALA A 76 -19.94 14.26 -1.48
N VAL A 77 -19.74 15.32 -0.69
CA VAL A 77 -19.02 15.22 0.59
C VAL A 77 -19.85 14.45 1.62
N VAL A 78 -21.14 14.79 1.77
CA VAL A 78 -21.99 14.17 2.79
C VAL A 78 -22.23 12.69 2.49
N THR A 79 -22.53 12.33 1.24
CA THR A 79 -22.66 10.91 0.86
C THR A 79 -21.35 10.16 1.04
N THR A 80 -20.20 10.79 0.77
CA THR A 80 -18.89 10.16 0.97
C THR A 80 -18.58 9.93 2.44
N ILE A 81 -18.85 10.89 3.32
CA ILE A 81 -18.70 10.70 4.77
C ILE A 81 -19.63 9.59 5.26
N SER A 82 -20.88 9.57 4.76
CA SER A 82 -21.86 8.54 5.09
C SER A 82 -21.35 7.15 4.69
N VAL A 83 -20.93 6.97 3.44
CA VAL A 83 -20.39 5.70 2.93
C VAL A 83 -19.12 5.28 3.68
N LEU A 84 -18.17 6.19 3.93
CA LEU A 84 -16.96 5.88 4.70
C LEU A 84 -17.27 5.42 6.12
N PHE A 85 -18.36 5.90 6.71
CA PHE A 85 -18.78 5.48 8.04
C PHE A 85 -19.58 4.16 8.00
N PHE A 86 -20.70 4.13 7.27
CA PHE A 86 -21.62 2.99 7.28
C PHE A 86 -21.06 1.78 6.55
N ASP A 87 -20.45 1.96 5.37
CA ASP A 87 -19.94 0.82 4.61
C ASP A 87 -18.74 0.19 5.32
N SER A 88 -17.90 1.01 5.95
CA SER A 88 -16.80 0.53 6.81
C SER A 88 -17.31 -0.20 8.05
N LEU A 89 -18.36 0.32 8.70
CA LEU A 89 -18.94 -0.33 9.88
C LEU A 89 -19.57 -1.68 9.55
N VAL A 90 -20.33 -1.75 8.45
CA VAL A 90 -20.93 -3.00 7.96
C VAL A 90 -19.84 -3.95 7.48
N GLY A 91 -18.86 -3.45 6.73
CA GLY A 91 -17.70 -4.22 6.27
C GLY A 91 -16.89 -4.81 7.42
N TYR A 92 -16.67 -4.03 8.49
CA TYR A 92 -16.00 -4.48 9.71
C TYR A 92 -16.79 -5.59 10.40
N THR A 93 -18.10 -5.37 10.56
CA THR A 93 -19.01 -6.33 11.19
C THR A 93 -19.00 -7.66 10.43
N LEU A 94 -19.10 -7.60 9.10
CA LEU A 94 -19.10 -8.76 8.21
C LEU A 94 -17.71 -9.37 7.97
N ALA A 95 -16.63 -8.70 8.34
CA ALA A 95 -15.29 -9.27 8.34
C ALA A 95 -15.04 -9.99 9.67
N LYS A 96 -15.17 -9.28 10.79
CA LYS A 96 -14.60 -9.65 12.09
C LYS A 96 -15.53 -10.36 13.06
N TYR A 97 -16.84 -10.23 12.91
CA TYR A 97 -17.78 -10.90 13.82
C TYR A 97 -18.37 -12.14 13.19
N THR A 98 -18.67 -13.13 14.02
CA THR A 98 -19.39 -14.35 13.64
C THR A 98 -20.79 -14.29 14.23
N PHE A 99 -21.81 -14.45 13.38
CA PHE A 99 -23.21 -14.47 13.79
C PHE A 99 -24.03 -15.26 12.76
N PRO A 100 -25.16 -15.86 13.17
CA PRO A 100 -25.99 -16.65 12.25
C PRO A 100 -26.51 -15.78 11.11
N GLY A 101 -26.42 -16.27 9.86
CA GLY A 101 -26.90 -15.57 8.67
C GLY A 101 -25.93 -14.55 8.06
N LYS A 102 -24.74 -14.34 8.63
CA LYS A 102 -23.68 -13.43 8.12
C LYS A 102 -23.44 -13.55 6.61
N ASN A 103 -23.26 -14.78 6.11
CA ASN A 103 -22.99 -15.02 4.69
C ASN A 103 -24.21 -14.72 3.80
N ILE A 104 -25.42 -15.01 4.28
CA ILE A 104 -26.66 -14.70 3.54
C ILE A 104 -26.82 -13.19 3.40
N ILE A 105 -26.65 -12.44 4.49
CA ILE A 105 -26.70 -10.98 4.48
C ILE A 105 -25.68 -10.41 3.50
N PHE A 106 -24.44 -10.92 3.54
CA PHE A 106 -23.40 -10.46 2.63
C PHE A 106 -23.73 -10.76 1.16
N ILE A 107 -24.25 -11.96 0.85
CA ILE A 107 -24.69 -12.31 -0.50
C ILE A 107 -25.83 -11.40 -0.96
N LEU A 108 -26.83 -11.13 -0.11
CA LEU A 108 -27.94 -10.22 -0.44
C LEU A 108 -27.44 -8.80 -0.76
N ILE A 109 -26.49 -8.28 0.01
CA ILE A 109 -25.85 -6.99 -0.27
C ILE A 109 -25.17 -7.04 -1.65
N LEU A 110 -24.39 -8.08 -1.94
CA LEU A 110 -23.73 -8.23 -3.23
C LEU A 110 -24.71 -8.36 -4.40
N SER A 111 -25.83 -9.06 -4.22
CA SER A 111 -26.85 -9.20 -5.25
C SER A 111 -27.42 -7.85 -5.70
N THR A 112 -27.41 -6.82 -4.84
CA THR A 112 -27.86 -5.47 -5.24
C THR A 112 -26.96 -4.83 -6.31
N LEU A 113 -25.69 -5.21 -6.40
CA LEU A 113 -24.77 -4.74 -7.45
C LEU A 113 -25.15 -5.25 -8.85
N MET A 114 -25.95 -6.32 -8.92
CA MET A 114 -26.42 -6.88 -10.19
C MET A 114 -27.64 -6.14 -10.73
N ILE A 115 -28.27 -5.29 -9.93
CA ILE A 115 -29.46 -4.53 -10.31
C ILE A 115 -29.02 -3.19 -10.93
N PRO A 116 -29.37 -2.90 -12.19
CA PRO A 116 -29.10 -1.61 -12.79
C PRO A 116 -29.82 -0.49 -12.03
N THR A 117 -29.09 0.58 -11.70
CA THR A 117 -29.62 1.71 -10.92
C THR A 117 -30.78 2.41 -11.61
N GLU A 118 -30.82 2.37 -12.95
CA GLU A 118 -31.85 2.97 -13.79
C GLU A 118 -33.22 2.31 -13.57
N MET A 119 -33.25 1.01 -13.24
CA MET A 119 -34.50 0.30 -12.93
C MET A 119 -35.09 0.73 -11.58
N LEU A 120 -34.27 1.26 -10.67
CA LEU A 120 -34.70 1.68 -9.33
C LEU A 120 -35.23 3.12 -9.29
N VAL A 121 -35.07 3.88 -10.38
CA VAL A 121 -35.46 5.30 -10.47
C VAL A 121 -36.95 5.50 -10.19
N ILE A 122 -37.84 4.69 -10.78
CA ILE A 122 -39.29 4.82 -10.58
C ILE A 122 -39.68 4.50 -9.12
N PRO A 123 -39.26 3.35 -8.53
CA PRO A 123 -39.49 3.08 -7.12
C PRO A 123 -38.96 4.18 -6.19
N TRP A 124 -37.73 4.65 -6.41
CA TRP A 124 -37.12 5.69 -5.60
C TRP A 124 -37.90 7.01 -5.70
N TYR A 125 -38.32 7.40 -6.90
CA TYR A 125 -39.11 8.61 -7.09
C TYR A 125 -40.43 8.55 -6.32
N ILE A 126 -41.16 7.43 -6.41
CA ILE A 126 -42.42 7.23 -5.67
C ILE A 126 -42.16 7.36 -4.16
N MET A 127 -41.09 6.73 -3.66
CA MET A 127 -40.74 6.77 -2.24
C MET A 127 -40.37 8.18 -1.77
N VAL A 128 -39.48 8.88 -2.48
CA VAL A 128 -39.07 10.26 -2.16
C VAL A 128 -40.28 11.20 -2.16
N ARG A 129 -41.22 11.01 -3.11
CA ARG A 129 -42.45 11.78 -3.17
C ARG A 129 -43.37 11.50 -1.97
N GLN A 130 -43.55 10.23 -1.61
CA GLN A 130 -44.38 9.84 -0.45
C GLN A 130 -43.80 10.33 0.88
N LEU A 131 -42.47 10.33 1.00
CA LEU A 131 -41.75 10.82 2.19
C LEU A 131 -41.66 12.36 2.23
N GLY A 132 -42.11 13.07 1.19
CA GLY A 132 -42.04 14.52 1.12
C GLY A 132 -40.62 15.08 0.98
N TRP A 133 -39.68 14.29 0.47
CA TRP A 133 -38.26 14.67 0.34
C TRP A 133 -37.95 15.44 -0.95
N MET A 134 -38.91 15.58 -1.87
CA MET A 134 -38.73 16.33 -3.12
C MET A 134 -38.18 17.74 -2.87
N GLU A 135 -37.34 18.25 -3.77
CA GLU A 135 -36.67 19.57 -3.62
C GLU A 135 -35.77 19.72 -2.38
N THR A 136 -35.22 18.63 -1.82
CA THR A 136 -34.30 18.69 -0.67
C THR A 136 -32.95 18.05 -0.99
N TYR A 137 -31.92 18.33 -0.18
CA TYR A 137 -30.66 17.57 -0.29
C TYR A 137 -30.86 16.08 0.00
N TRP A 138 -31.84 15.74 0.84
CA TRP A 138 -32.15 14.35 1.19
C TRP A 138 -32.62 13.55 -0.01
N SER A 139 -33.44 14.10 -0.91
CA SER A 139 -33.85 13.38 -2.12
C SER A 139 -32.65 13.04 -3.01
N ILE A 140 -31.69 13.96 -3.12
CA ILE A 140 -30.49 13.78 -3.96
C ILE A 140 -29.54 12.75 -3.33
N MET A 141 -29.28 12.86 -2.02
CA MET A 141 -28.28 12.03 -1.33
C MET A 141 -28.75 10.61 -1.03
N PHE A 142 -30.05 10.41 -0.76
CA PHE A 142 -30.62 9.16 -0.23
C PHE A 142 -30.12 7.87 -0.94
N PRO A 143 -30.08 7.77 -2.28
CA PRO A 143 -29.67 6.53 -2.94
C PRO A 143 -28.19 6.18 -2.75
N GLY A 144 -27.35 7.18 -2.45
CA GLY A 144 -25.90 7.05 -2.37
C GLY A 144 -25.33 7.06 -0.95
N MET A 145 -26.17 6.97 0.09
CA MET A 145 -25.75 7.06 1.49
C MET A 145 -25.02 5.80 2.01
N ILE A 146 -25.31 4.64 1.40
CA ILE A 146 -24.71 3.33 1.70
C ILE A 146 -24.53 2.63 0.36
N SER A 147 -23.39 1.99 0.13
CA SER A 147 -23.12 1.32 -1.14
C SER A 147 -22.74 -0.15 -0.95
N ALA A 148 -23.32 -1.04 -1.75
CA ALA A 148 -22.95 -2.46 -1.70
C ALA A 148 -21.48 -2.69 -2.12
N PHE A 149 -20.96 -1.85 -3.04
CA PHE A 149 -19.57 -1.89 -3.45
C PHE A 149 -18.64 -1.49 -2.30
N GLY A 150 -18.97 -0.42 -1.58
CA GLY A 150 -18.19 0.01 -0.42
C GLY A 150 -18.21 -1.04 0.69
N VAL A 151 -19.37 -1.63 1.00
CA VAL A 151 -19.45 -2.73 1.98
C VAL A 151 -18.56 -3.91 1.57
N PHE A 152 -18.63 -4.31 0.30
CA PHE A 152 -17.78 -5.37 -0.25
C PHE A 152 -16.30 -5.01 -0.10
N LEU A 153 -15.89 -3.84 -0.58
CA LEU A 153 -14.52 -3.37 -0.58
C LEU A 153 -13.96 -3.32 0.86
N MET A 154 -14.68 -2.69 1.78
CA MET A 154 -14.26 -2.55 3.17
C MET A 154 -14.17 -3.91 3.85
N ARG A 155 -15.11 -4.82 3.60
CA ARG A 155 -15.03 -6.19 4.11
C ARG A 155 -13.77 -6.91 3.61
N GLN A 156 -13.42 -6.79 2.32
CA GLN A 156 -12.23 -7.47 1.80
C GLN A 156 -10.95 -6.98 2.47
N PHE A 157 -10.78 -5.66 2.58
CA PHE A 157 -9.61 -5.08 3.24
C PHE A 157 -9.58 -5.35 4.75
N MET A 158 -10.71 -5.27 5.45
CA MET A 158 -10.74 -5.54 6.88
C MET A 158 -10.53 -7.02 7.20
N SER A 159 -10.85 -7.93 6.27
CA SER A 159 -10.58 -9.36 6.45
C SER A 159 -9.08 -9.69 6.48
N THR A 160 -8.21 -8.84 5.94
CA THR A 160 -6.76 -9.07 5.95
C THR A 160 -6.08 -8.65 7.25
N ILE A 161 -6.78 -7.93 8.14
CA ILE A 161 -6.23 -7.54 9.45
C ILE A 161 -6.12 -8.79 10.33
N PRO A 162 -5.02 -9.06 11.03
CA PRO A 162 -4.95 -10.16 12.00
C PRO A 162 -5.94 -10.00 13.15
N ASP A 163 -6.63 -11.07 13.55
CA ASP A 163 -7.58 -11.03 14.67
C ASP A 163 -6.87 -10.82 16.02
N ASP A 164 -5.60 -11.24 16.14
CA ASP A 164 -4.77 -11.04 17.33
C ASP A 164 -4.69 -9.56 17.77
N LEU A 165 -4.69 -8.61 16.81
CA LEU A 165 -4.69 -7.18 17.12
C LEU A 165 -6.00 -6.72 17.77
N ILE A 166 -7.11 -7.31 17.35
CA ILE A 166 -8.45 -7.00 17.89
C ILE A 166 -8.56 -7.62 19.29
N ASP A 167 -8.10 -8.85 19.46
CA ASP A 167 -8.13 -9.55 20.74
C ASP A 167 -7.20 -8.92 21.77
N ALA A 168 -6.00 -8.47 21.37
CA ALA A 168 -5.13 -7.67 22.23
C ALA A 168 -5.82 -6.40 22.74
N ALA A 169 -6.51 -5.67 21.86
CA ALA A 169 -7.24 -4.47 22.25
C ALA A 169 -8.42 -4.74 23.18
N ARG A 170 -9.08 -5.90 23.05
CA ARG A 170 -10.12 -6.35 23.99
C ARG A 170 -9.54 -6.63 25.36
N ILE A 171 -8.36 -7.27 25.43
CA ILE A 171 -7.63 -7.53 26.67
C ILE A 171 -7.25 -6.20 27.36
N ASP A 172 -6.83 -5.20 26.58
CA ASP A 172 -6.54 -3.84 27.05
C ASP A 172 -7.80 -3.03 27.45
N GLY A 173 -8.99 -3.62 27.36
CA GLY A 173 -10.25 -3.00 27.79
C GLY A 173 -10.81 -1.96 26.81
N VAL A 174 -10.35 -1.94 25.56
CA VAL A 174 -10.89 -1.04 24.53
C VAL A 174 -12.27 -1.53 24.08
N SER A 175 -13.28 -0.67 24.13
CA SER A 175 -14.63 -0.97 23.63
C SER A 175 -14.61 -1.36 22.13
N GLU A 176 -15.52 -2.23 21.68
CA GLU A 176 -15.58 -2.68 20.27
C GLU A 176 -15.64 -1.51 19.26
N PHE A 177 -16.42 -0.46 19.55
CA PHE A 177 -16.45 0.74 18.69
C PHE A 177 -15.14 1.53 18.75
N GLY A 178 -14.47 1.53 19.90
CA GLY A 178 -13.12 2.06 20.06
C GLY A 178 -12.09 1.29 19.23
N ILE A 179 -12.17 -0.05 19.18
CA ILE A 179 -11.31 -0.89 18.34
C ILE A 179 -11.53 -0.55 16.85
N PHE A 180 -12.79 -0.46 16.43
CA PHE A 180 -13.14 -0.04 15.07
C PHE A 180 -12.49 1.29 14.69
N ILE A 181 -12.68 2.35 15.48
CA ILE A 181 -12.17 3.70 15.16
C ILE A 181 -10.66 3.82 15.32
N ARG A 182 -10.09 3.29 16.41
CA ARG A 182 -8.69 3.58 16.80
C ARG A 182 -7.68 2.59 16.23
N ILE A 183 -8.10 1.37 15.89
CA ILE A 183 -7.20 0.29 15.46
C ILE A 183 -7.49 -0.08 14.01
N VAL A 184 -8.73 -0.45 13.71
CA VAL A 184 -9.08 -1.01 12.40
C VAL A 184 -9.08 0.08 11.31
N MET A 185 -9.78 1.19 11.53
CA MET A 185 -9.91 2.28 10.54
C MET A 185 -8.55 2.86 10.09
N PRO A 186 -7.56 3.09 10.97
CA PRO A 186 -6.23 3.53 10.55
C PRO A 186 -5.47 2.53 9.69
N LEU A 187 -5.65 1.23 9.92
CA LEU A 187 -4.98 0.17 9.14
C LEU A 187 -5.56 0.03 7.73
N VAL A 188 -6.83 0.39 7.52
CA VAL A 188 -7.50 0.35 6.20
C VAL A 188 -7.58 1.72 5.52
N LYS A 189 -6.77 2.70 5.91
CA LYS A 189 -6.69 4.03 5.26
C LYS A 189 -6.58 3.97 3.73
N PRO A 190 -5.78 3.07 3.10
CA PRO A 190 -5.74 2.95 1.64
C PRO A 190 -7.09 2.55 1.03
N ALA A 191 -7.82 1.66 1.69
CA ALA A 191 -9.15 1.23 1.27
C ALA A 191 -10.18 2.35 1.42
N LEU A 192 -10.13 3.09 2.55
CA LEU A 192 -10.97 4.26 2.79
C LEU A 192 -10.73 5.35 1.74
N ALA A 193 -9.48 5.60 1.36
CA ALA A 193 -9.16 6.56 0.30
C ALA A 193 -9.77 6.13 -1.04
N THR A 194 -9.65 4.85 -1.38
CA THR A 194 -10.23 4.27 -2.59
C THR A 194 -11.75 4.44 -2.61
N LEU A 195 -12.41 4.07 -1.51
CA LEU A 195 -13.85 4.21 -1.34
C LEU A 195 -14.29 5.67 -1.43
N ALA A 196 -13.56 6.58 -0.78
CA ALA A 196 -13.83 8.01 -0.80
C ALA A 196 -13.81 8.57 -2.22
N ILE A 197 -12.77 8.24 -2.99
CA ILE A 197 -12.61 8.71 -4.36
C ILE A 197 -13.74 8.19 -5.25
N PHE A 198 -14.01 6.88 -5.23
CA PHE A 198 -15.07 6.31 -6.07
C PHE A 198 -16.44 6.89 -5.74
N ASN A 199 -16.78 7.00 -4.45
CA ASN A 199 -18.08 7.52 -4.05
C ASN A 199 -18.22 9.03 -4.31
N PHE A 200 -17.17 9.80 -4.05
CA PHE A 200 -17.16 11.23 -4.32
C PHE A 200 -17.32 11.50 -5.81
N VAL A 201 -16.50 10.88 -6.66
CA VAL A 201 -16.55 11.05 -8.12
C VAL A 201 -17.90 10.61 -8.68
N GLY A 202 -18.44 9.48 -8.19
CA GLY A 202 -19.76 8.99 -8.60
C GLY A 202 -20.88 10.00 -8.33
N ASN A 203 -20.92 10.57 -7.11
CA ASN A 203 -21.94 11.56 -6.76
C ASN A 203 -21.67 12.95 -7.37
N TRP A 204 -20.41 13.32 -7.55
CA TRP A 204 -20.00 14.57 -8.21
C TRP A 204 -20.45 14.61 -9.68
N ASN A 205 -20.36 13.47 -10.37
CA ASN A 205 -20.74 13.31 -11.77
C ASN A 205 -22.20 12.86 -11.98
N ALA A 206 -22.98 12.65 -10.90
CA ALA A 206 -24.34 12.16 -11.00
C ALA A 206 -25.25 13.18 -11.72
N PHE A 207 -25.93 12.71 -12.78
CA PHE A 207 -26.81 13.54 -13.60
C PHE A 207 -28.27 13.08 -13.54
N LEU A 208 -28.54 11.80 -13.86
CA LEU A 208 -29.90 11.28 -14.06
C LEU A 208 -30.80 11.45 -12.82
N TRP A 209 -30.34 10.98 -11.66
CA TRP A 209 -31.16 11.06 -10.44
C TRP A 209 -31.38 12.50 -9.96
N PRO A 210 -30.34 13.35 -9.82
CA PRO A 210 -30.54 14.76 -9.48
C PRO A 210 -31.48 15.50 -10.43
N LEU A 211 -31.43 15.22 -11.73
CA LEU A 211 -32.31 15.82 -12.74
C LEU A 211 -33.80 15.55 -12.45
N ILE A 212 -34.12 14.39 -11.87
CA ILE A 212 -35.50 13.97 -11.60
C ILE A 212 -36.04 14.57 -10.31
N VAL A 213 -35.21 14.69 -9.27
CA VAL A 213 -35.64 15.07 -7.92
C VAL A 213 -35.37 16.52 -7.53
N ALA A 214 -34.51 17.22 -8.28
CA ALA A 214 -34.31 18.65 -8.19
C ALA A 214 -34.99 19.34 -9.37
N GLN A 215 -36.18 19.86 -9.14
CA GLN A 215 -37.06 20.51 -10.12
C GLN A 215 -36.79 22.01 -10.20
N THR A 216 -36.33 22.64 -9.12
CA THR A 216 -36.01 24.07 -9.10
C THR A 216 -34.53 24.34 -9.42
N PRO A 217 -34.22 25.41 -10.19
CA PRO A 217 -32.83 25.77 -10.51
C PRO A 217 -31.93 25.98 -9.29
N LYS A 218 -32.48 26.30 -8.12
CA LYS A 218 -31.71 26.48 -6.88
C LYS A 218 -31.22 25.16 -6.28
N MET A 219 -31.85 24.05 -6.64
CA MET A 219 -31.55 22.70 -6.14
C MET A 219 -30.76 21.83 -7.13
N TYR A 220 -30.55 22.29 -8.37
CA TYR A 220 -29.75 21.55 -9.33
C TYR A 220 -28.34 21.28 -8.80
N THR A 221 -27.83 20.08 -9.08
CA THR A 221 -26.41 19.75 -8.96
C THR A 221 -25.66 20.32 -10.17
N LEU A 222 -24.34 20.40 -10.06
CA LEU A 222 -23.46 20.95 -11.08
C LEU A 222 -23.69 20.34 -12.48
N PRO A 223 -23.75 19.00 -12.67
CA PRO A 223 -24.03 18.44 -14.01
C PRO A 223 -25.39 18.84 -14.58
N VAL A 224 -26.43 18.89 -13.73
CA VAL A 224 -27.79 19.29 -14.13
C VAL A 224 -27.82 20.78 -14.47
N GLY A 225 -27.18 21.61 -13.65
CA GLY A 225 -27.02 23.03 -13.88
C GLY A 225 -26.29 23.35 -15.19
N LEU A 226 -25.22 22.62 -15.50
CA LEU A 226 -24.50 22.81 -16.76
C LEU A 226 -25.34 22.50 -18.00
N SER A 227 -26.26 21.53 -17.94
CA SER A 227 -27.18 21.28 -19.05
C SER A 227 -28.13 22.46 -19.34
N TYR A 228 -28.32 23.38 -18.39
CA TYR A 228 -29.11 24.60 -18.61
C TYR A 228 -28.48 25.53 -19.66
N PHE A 229 -27.15 25.49 -19.84
CA PHE A 229 -26.47 26.24 -20.90
C PHE A 229 -26.62 25.60 -22.29
N SER A 230 -27.21 24.42 -22.36
CA SER A 230 -27.58 23.73 -23.59
C SER A 230 -29.10 23.78 -23.78
N SER A 231 -29.61 24.88 -24.34
CA SER A 231 -31.03 25.00 -24.71
C SER A 231 -31.29 24.44 -26.12
N GLU A 232 -32.54 24.10 -26.46
CA GLU A 232 -32.91 23.54 -27.77
C GLU A 232 -32.52 24.42 -28.97
N ASN A 233 -32.48 25.75 -28.80
CA ASN A 233 -32.23 26.70 -29.89
C ASN A 233 -30.83 27.33 -29.85
N LEU A 234 -30.12 27.27 -28.72
CA LEU A 234 -28.79 27.85 -28.56
C LEU A 234 -28.02 27.10 -27.48
N THR A 235 -26.89 26.51 -27.87
CA THR A 235 -25.93 25.90 -26.95
C THR A 235 -24.76 26.83 -26.74
N ARG A 236 -24.55 27.28 -25.50
CA ARG A 236 -23.46 28.18 -25.12
C ARG A 236 -22.23 27.39 -24.72
N TRP A 237 -21.50 26.88 -25.72
CA TRP A 237 -20.33 26.01 -25.51
C TRP A 237 -19.24 26.69 -24.69
N GLU A 238 -19.07 28.00 -24.83
CA GLU A 238 -18.10 28.79 -24.08
C GLU A 238 -18.37 28.71 -22.57
N LEU A 239 -19.65 28.77 -22.17
CA LEU A 239 -20.06 28.65 -20.78
C LEU A 239 -20.00 27.22 -20.26
N ILE A 240 -20.37 26.24 -21.09
CA ILE A 240 -20.28 24.81 -20.74
C ILE A 240 -18.82 24.43 -20.48
N MET A 241 -17.89 24.84 -21.36
CA MET A 241 -16.46 24.59 -21.21
C MET A 241 -15.88 25.30 -19.99
N THR A 242 -16.30 26.53 -19.72
CA THR A 242 -15.90 27.29 -18.52
C THR A 242 -16.39 26.60 -17.25
N GLY A 243 -17.66 26.22 -17.20
CA GLY A 243 -18.24 25.52 -16.07
C GLY A 243 -17.62 24.13 -15.86
N ALA A 244 -17.32 23.41 -16.94
CA ALA A 244 -16.61 22.14 -16.91
C ALA A 244 -15.17 22.30 -16.39
N ALA A 245 -14.43 23.32 -16.85
CA ALA A 245 -13.09 23.64 -16.36
C ALA A 245 -13.08 23.86 -14.84
N VAL A 246 -13.99 24.69 -14.32
CA VAL A 246 -14.14 24.91 -12.87
C VAL A 246 -14.58 23.64 -12.13
N SER A 247 -15.42 22.80 -12.74
CA SER A 247 -15.89 21.54 -12.14
C SER A 247 -14.77 20.52 -11.86
N THR A 248 -13.64 20.63 -12.55
CA THR A 248 -12.50 19.73 -12.35
C THR A 248 -11.67 20.04 -11.11
N ILE A 249 -11.79 21.26 -10.54
CA ILE A 249 -10.94 21.72 -9.43
C ILE A 249 -10.98 20.77 -8.22
N PRO A 250 -12.15 20.35 -7.72
CA PRO A 250 -12.19 19.46 -6.57
C PRO A 250 -11.52 18.12 -6.84
N LEU A 251 -11.55 17.62 -8.08
CA LEU A 251 -10.98 16.32 -8.46
C LEU A 251 -9.45 16.31 -8.41
N TYR A 252 -8.78 17.42 -8.75
CA TYR A 252 -7.32 17.52 -8.72
C TYR A 252 -6.75 17.58 -7.29
N ASP A 253 -7.47 18.19 -6.34
CA ASP A 253 -7.00 18.35 -4.96
C ASP A 253 -6.89 17.01 -4.20
N TRP A 254 -7.72 16.01 -4.54
CA TRP A 254 -7.67 14.68 -3.91
C TRP A 254 -6.29 14.03 -4.01
N ARG A 255 -5.59 14.15 -5.15
CA ARG A 255 -4.28 13.52 -5.34
C ARG A 255 -3.24 13.99 -4.32
N ARG A 256 -3.27 15.25 -3.89
CA ARG A 256 -2.31 15.79 -2.92
C ARG A 256 -2.56 15.33 -1.49
N ARG A 257 -3.81 14.98 -1.14
CA ARG A 257 -4.19 14.60 0.22
C ARG A 257 -4.00 13.11 0.53
N PHE A 258 -3.91 12.28 -0.51
CA PHE A 258 -3.75 10.82 -0.38
C PHE A 258 -2.38 10.32 -0.88
N ASP A 259 -1.38 11.20 -0.96
CA ASP A 259 0.01 10.82 -1.17
C ASP A 259 0.53 10.14 0.11
N TYR A 260 0.28 8.83 0.21
CA TYR A 260 0.81 7.97 1.26
C TYR A 260 2.24 7.58 0.90
N SER A 261 3.19 8.52 1.01
CA SER A 261 4.55 8.11 1.31
C SER A 261 4.54 7.41 2.67
N ALA A 262 5.44 6.45 2.86
CA ALA A 262 5.55 5.63 4.06
C ALA A 262 5.75 6.43 5.38
N ASP A 263 5.84 7.76 5.32
CA ASP A 263 6.16 8.66 6.41
C ASP A 263 5.03 8.82 7.46
N ASN A 264 3.76 8.58 7.09
CA ASN A 264 2.60 8.83 7.98
C ASN A 264 2.14 7.64 8.84
N LEU A 265 2.80 6.48 8.75
CA LEU A 265 2.39 5.26 9.46
C LEU A 265 2.94 5.14 10.90
N LEU A 266 3.89 6.00 11.31
CA LEU A 266 4.60 5.87 12.59
C LEU A 266 4.06 6.75 13.74
N HIS A 267 3.01 7.55 13.51
CA HIS A 267 2.42 8.41 14.55
C HIS A 267 1.40 7.70 15.47
N TYR A 268 1.27 6.36 15.40
CA TYR A 268 0.24 5.59 16.12
C TYR A 268 0.78 4.42 16.96
N LEU A 269 2.07 4.41 17.32
CA LEU A 269 2.55 3.44 18.31
C LEU A 269 2.30 4.00 19.72
N PRO A 270 1.47 3.34 20.57
CA PRO A 270 1.37 3.70 21.97
C PRO A 270 2.69 3.37 22.69
N GLU A 271 3.03 4.20 23.67
CA GLU A 271 4.04 3.89 24.68
C GLU A 271 3.50 2.72 25.53
N THR A 272 4.05 1.52 25.36
CA THR A 272 3.75 0.38 26.26
C THR A 272 5.02 -0.24 26.78
N ASP A 273 5.08 -0.31 28.10
CA ASP A 273 6.12 -0.91 28.93
C ASP A 273 6.37 -2.37 28.57
N CYS A 274 7.65 -2.73 28.48
CA CYS A 274 8.13 -4.07 28.18
C CYS A 274 8.17 -4.94 29.44
N GLU A 275 7.03 -5.43 29.94
CA GLU A 275 7.03 -6.53 30.90
C GLU A 275 5.87 -7.51 30.62
N GLY A 276 6.19 -8.69 30.09
CA GLY A 276 5.19 -9.76 29.94
C GLY A 276 5.57 -10.91 29.00
N ASN A 277 6.59 -11.69 29.36
CA ASN A 277 6.82 -13.00 28.72
C ASN A 277 5.63 -13.95 29.00
N ARG A 278 5.10 -14.62 27.98
CA ARG A 278 4.45 -15.93 28.16
C ARG A 278 4.39 -16.77 26.88
N HIS A 279 4.69 -18.05 27.06
CA HIS A 279 4.92 -19.08 26.04
C HIS A 279 3.64 -19.59 25.38
N VAL A 280 3.71 -19.85 24.07
CA VAL A 280 2.77 -20.71 23.34
C VAL A 280 3.60 -21.76 22.60
N GLY A 281 3.55 -23.00 23.07
CA GLY A 281 4.19 -24.15 22.42
C GLY A 281 3.22 -24.83 21.44
N ILE A 282 3.72 -25.18 20.26
CA ILE A 282 3.06 -26.10 19.32
C ILE A 282 3.97 -27.32 19.22
N GLU A 283 3.49 -28.49 19.64
CA GLU A 283 4.25 -29.74 19.61
C GLU A 283 4.47 -30.25 18.17
N GLY A 284 5.69 -30.74 17.87
CA GLY A 284 5.94 -31.69 16.79
C GLY A 284 6.86 -31.24 15.65
N VAL A 285 7.32 -30.00 15.64
CA VAL A 285 8.41 -29.51 14.78
C VAL A 285 9.45 -28.92 15.71
N ILE A 286 10.73 -29.19 15.44
CA ILE A 286 11.93 -28.72 16.19
C ILE A 286 11.60 -27.48 17.04
N ASP A 287 11.76 -27.60 18.35
CA ASP A 287 11.43 -26.60 19.39
C ASP A 287 12.31 -25.34 19.26
N MET A 288 12.20 -24.65 18.13
CA MET A 288 12.75 -23.34 17.88
C MET A 288 11.67 -22.33 18.22
N ARG A 289 11.83 -21.65 19.36
CA ARG A 289 11.23 -20.32 19.53
C ARG A 289 11.64 -19.50 18.31
N ILE A 290 10.72 -19.23 17.38
CA ILE A 290 11.02 -18.41 16.21
C ILE A 290 11.20 -16.98 16.68
N ILE A 291 12.43 -16.66 17.03
CA ILE A 291 13.00 -15.32 17.03
C ILE A 291 14.14 -15.41 16.02
N ASP A 292 13.94 -14.88 14.81
CA ASP A 292 14.98 -14.73 13.80
C ASP A 292 15.98 -13.68 14.30
N SER A 293 16.93 -14.10 15.14
CA SER A 293 17.94 -13.21 15.72
C SER A 293 19.22 -13.25 14.88
N HIS A 294 19.49 -12.10 14.27
CA HIS A 294 20.61 -11.86 13.38
C HIS A 294 21.62 -10.93 14.06
N VAL A 295 22.86 -11.39 14.20
CA VAL A 295 23.96 -10.61 14.80
C VAL A 295 25.06 -10.36 13.76
N HIS A 296 25.45 -9.11 13.62
CA HIS A 296 26.60 -8.70 12.82
C HIS A 296 27.83 -8.52 13.70
N PHE A 297 28.85 -9.35 13.48
CA PHE A 297 30.18 -9.17 14.04
C PHE A 297 31.05 -8.33 13.08
N PRO A 298 31.84 -7.37 13.60
CA PRO A 298 32.76 -6.60 12.78
C PRO A 298 33.75 -7.53 12.09
N SER A 299 34.06 -7.27 10.81
CA SER A 299 35.05 -8.04 10.07
C SER A 299 36.47 -7.64 10.52
N PRO A 300 37.38 -8.60 10.74
CA PRO A 300 38.79 -8.32 11.04
C PRO A 300 39.47 -7.44 9.97
N ASP A 301 39.02 -7.54 8.71
CA ASP A 301 39.55 -6.81 7.56
C ASP A 301 38.85 -5.46 7.30
N LEU A 302 37.88 -5.07 8.14
CA LEU A 302 37.22 -3.77 8.08
C LEU A 302 37.25 -3.04 9.44
N PRO A 303 38.43 -2.80 10.05
CA PRO A 303 38.52 -1.86 11.14
C PRO A 303 38.31 -0.45 10.55
N GLY A 304 37.15 0.15 10.77
CA GLY A 304 36.99 1.61 10.65
C GLY A 304 36.56 2.19 9.30
N LYS A 305 36.02 1.41 8.35
CA LYS A 305 35.21 2.02 7.27
C LYS A 305 33.74 2.01 7.67
N ALA A 306 33.30 3.10 8.33
CA ALA A 306 31.92 3.52 8.22
C ALA A 306 31.58 3.55 6.72
N LYS A 307 30.65 2.70 6.24
CA LYS A 307 30.13 2.79 4.87
C LYS A 307 29.39 4.11 4.75
N GLY A 308 30.13 5.17 4.43
CA GLY A 308 29.64 6.55 4.38
C GLY A 308 29.32 7.11 5.77
N SER A 309 29.41 8.43 5.92
CA SER A 309 28.69 9.11 6.99
C SER A 309 27.22 8.71 6.86
N ASP A 310 26.64 8.10 7.89
CA ASP A 310 25.21 7.82 7.91
C ASP A 310 24.46 9.09 7.50
N HIS A 311 23.55 8.96 6.53
CA HIS A 311 22.72 10.08 6.12
C HIS A 311 22.11 10.71 7.39
N PRO A 312 22.11 12.05 7.57
CA PRO A 312 21.66 12.68 8.82
C PRO A 312 20.27 12.23 9.28
N TRP A 313 19.42 11.81 8.34
CA TRP A 313 18.16 11.13 8.61
C TRP A 313 18.32 9.81 9.37
N LEU A 314 19.19 8.89 8.94
CA LEU A 314 19.45 7.59 9.61
C LEU A 314 19.94 7.77 11.05
N ALA A 315 20.82 8.76 11.27
CA ALA A 315 21.31 9.07 12.62
C ALA A 315 20.19 9.57 13.54
N ARG A 316 19.34 10.48 13.03
CA ARG A 316 18.13 10.94 13.75
C ARG A 316 17.17 9.79 14.02
N GLU A 317 16.99 8.90 13.04
CA GLU A 317 16.04 7.80 13.17
C GLU A 317 16.50 6.75 14.17
N ARG A 318 17.78 6.37 14.17
CA ARG A 318 18.32 5.48 15.22
C ARG A 318 18.20 6.10 16.62
N ALA A 319 18.45 7.40 16.76
CA ALA A 319 18.25 8.08 18.04
C ALA A 319 16.77 8.10 18.46
N ARG A 320 15.86 8.31 17.51
CA ARG A 320 14.41 8.27 17.74
C ARG A 320 13.94 6.89 18.18
N TRP A 321 14.37 5.83 17.48
CA TRP A 321 14.04 4.44 17.84
C TRP A 321 14.61 4.07 19.21
N ARG A 322 15.87 4.37 19.52
CA ARG A 322 16.43 4.11 20.86
C ARG A 322 15.64 4.78 21.97
N LYS A 323 15.23 6.04 21.77
CA LYS A 323 14.41 6.76 22.74
C LYS A 323 13.02 6.13 22.90
N ALA A 324 12.37 5.74 21.80
CA ALA A 324 11.04 5.15 21.83
C ALA A 324 10.99 3.80 22.56
N TRP A 325 12.05 2.98 22.42
CA TRP A 325 12.16 1.66 23.05
C TRP A 325 12.97 1.67 24.35
N GLN A 326 13.33 2.86 24.86
CA GLN A 326 14.17 3.04 26.05
C GLN A 326 15.47 2.22 26.04
N PHE A 327 16.05 1.99 24.86
CA PHE A 327 17.34 1.30 24.75
C PHE A 327 18.48 2.24 25.09
N ASP A 328 19.41 1.74 25.89
CA ASP A 328 20.68 2.42 26.16
C ASP A 328 21.47 2.70 24.88
N GLY A 329 22.42 3.63 24.99
CA GLY A 329 23.37 3.90 23.91
C GLY A 329 24.15 2.65 23.51
N ALA A 330 24.57 2.56 22.24
CA ALA A 330 25.43 1.47 21.81
C ALA A 330 26.75 1.51 22.57
N GLU A 331 27.10 0.40 23.21
CA GLU A 331 28.38 0.25 23.90
C GLU A 331 29.54 0.27 22.89
N PRO A 332 30.72 0.79 23.27
CA PRO A 332 31.89 0.77 22.40
C PRO A 332 32.35 -0.68 22.14
N ILE A 333 32.71 -0.96 20.90
CA ILE A 333 33.30 -2.24 20.48
C ILE A 333 34.77 -2.25 20.89
N VAL A 334 35.18 -3.21 21.71
CA VAL A 334 36.56 -3.33 22.21
C VAL A 334 37.33 -4.43 21.47
N SER A 335 36.74 -5.63 21.30
CA SER A 335 37.29 -6.72 20.49
C SER A 335 36.18 -7.66 20.01
N GLN A 336 36.49 -8.52 19.02
CA GLN A 336 35.54 -9.52 18.53
C GLN A 336 35.21 -10.56 19.61
N ASP A 337 36.22 -11.05 20.33
CA ASP A 337 36.05 -12.07 21.39
C ASP A 337 35.20 -11.55 22.55
N GLU A 338 35.41 -10.30 22.96
CA GLU A 338 34.58 -9.68 24.00
C GLU A 338 33.13 -9.55 23.54
N MET A 339 32.91 -9.22 22.26
CA MET A 339 31.56 -9.10 21.72
C MET A 339 30.86 -10.46 21.62
N VAL A 340 31.58 -11.52 21.27
CA VAL A 340 31.08 -12.90 21.27
C VAL A 340 30.63 -13.29 22.67
N GLU A 341 31.43 -12.98 23.68
CA GLU A 341 31.12 -13.29 25.08
C GLU A 341 29.95 -12.45 25.63
N ARG A 342 29.85 -11.17 25.27
CA ARG A 342 28.70 -10.32 25.64
C ARG A 342 27.40 -10.87 25.03
N TRP A 343 27.42 -11.21 23.74
CA TRP A 343 26.25 -11.82 23.08
C TRP A 343 25.88 -13.16 23.71
N TYR A 344 26.86 -13.99 24.05
CA TYR A 344 26.61 -15.27 24.73
C TYR A 344 25.91 -15.07 26.09
N ARG A 345 26.27 -14.04 26.85
CA ARG A 345 25.59 -13.75 28.12
C ARG A 345 24.15 -13.30 27.92
N GLU A 346 23.90 -12.45 26.92
CA GLU A 346 22.54 -12.00 26.61
C GLU A 346 21.66 -13.14 26.07
N THR A 347 22.22 -14.06 25.26
CA THR A 347 21.49 -15.26 24.80
C THR A 347 21.11 -16.18 25.95
N ILE A 348 21.98 -16.35 26.95
CA ILE A 348 21.64 -17.08 28.17
C ILE A 348 20.56 -16.34 28.97
N LYS A 349 20.79 -15.05 29.25
CA LYS A 349 19.93 -14.22 30.09
C LYS A 349 18.49 -14.16 29.57
N HIS A 350 18.32 -14.10 28.26
CA HIS A 350 17.02 -14.01 27.60
C HIS A 350 16.52 -15.33 27.02
N ASP A 351 17.29 -16.41 27.18
CA ASP A 351 17.01 -17.74 26.62
C ASP A 351 16.66 -17.68 25.12
N ILE A 352 17.56 -17.03 24.37
CA ILE A 352 17.50 -16.83 22.92
C ILE A 352 18.62 -17.64 22.26
N SER A 353 18.36 -18.23 21.10
CA SER A 353 19.40 -18.80 20.24
C SER A 353 19.68 -17.86 19.09
N VAL A 354 20.95 -17.54 18.83
CA VAL A 354 21.35 -16.70 17.70
C VAL A 354 21.48 -17.57 16.46
N VAL A 355 20.44 -17.51 15.64
CA VAL A 355 20.28 -18.34 14.44
C VAL A 355 21.21 -17.86 13.32
N PHE A 356 21.57 -16.58 13.33
CA PHE A 356 22.35 -16.01 12.24
C PHE A 356 23.50 -15.12 12.71
N VAL A 357 24.73 -15.59 12.47
CA VAL A 357 25.98 -14.83 12.67
C VAL A 357 26.53 -14.36 11.33
N THR A 358 26.81 -13.07 11.18
CA THR A 358 27.59 -12.54 10.04
C THR A 358 28.94 -12.05 10.50
N SER A 359 30.02 -12.44 9.85
CA SER A 359 31.35 -11.83 10.05
C SER A 359 32.15 -11.78 8.73
N GLY A 360 33.44 -11.44 8.79
CA GLY A 360 34.35 -11.34 7.65
C GLY A 360 34.70 -12.68 7.00
N GLY A 361 33.71 -13.39 6.44
CA GLY A 361 33.89 -14.66 5.71
C GLY A 361 33.81 -15.92 6.58
N ASN A 362 33.79 -17.09 5.92
CA ASN A 362 33.49 -18.39 6.57
C ASN A 362 34.46 -18.74 7.71
N LYS A 363 35.74 -18.35 7.61
CA LYS A 363 36.73 -18.63 8.66
C LYS A 363 36.43 -17.88 9.97
N ALA A 364 36.19 -16.57 9.88
CA ALA A 364 35.85 -15.76 11.05
C ALA A 364 34.50 -16.19 11.65
N MET A 365 33.55 -16.62 10.83
CA MET A 365 32.27 -17.17 11.31
C MET A 365 32.48 -18.50 12.04
N SER A 366 33.35 -19.36 11.53
CA SER A 366 33.72 -20.63 12.18
C SER A 366 34.32 -20.42 13.57
N GLU A 367 35.19 -19.42 13.74
CA GLU A 367 35.79 -19.10 15.04
C GLU A 367 34.72 -18.66 16.06
N ILE A 368 33.75 -17.84 15.65
CA ILE A 368 32.63 -17.41 16.50
C ILE A 368 31.72 -18.59 16.89
N VAL A 369 31.34 -19.43 15.91
CA VAL A 369 30.48 -20.59 16.15
C VAL A 369 31.16 -21.61 17.05
N LYS A 370 32.48 -21.82 16.90
CA LYS A 370 33.25 -22.74 17.75
C LYS A 370 33.36 -22.27 19.19
N ALA A 371 33.28 -20.97 19.46
CA ALA A 371 33.33 -20.45 20.83
C ALA A 371 32.12 -20.92 21.66
N HIS A 372 30.90 -20.88 21.07
CA HIS A 372 29.65 -21.27 21.74
C HIS A 372 28.69 -22.00 20.76
N PRO A 373 28.96 -23.28 20.43
CA PRO A 373 28.30 -24.01 19.34
C PRO A 373 26.84 -24.40 19.59
N ASP A 374 26.40 -24.31 20.84
CA ASP A 374 25.02 -24.50 21.29
C ASP A 374 24.16 -23.23 21.14
N ARG A 375 24.79 -22.04 21.03
CA ARG A 375 24.09 -20.75 20.97
C ARG A 375 24.27 -19.99 19.66
N PHE A 376 25.39 -20.21 18.95
CA PHE A 376 25.66 -19.55 17.67
C PHE A 376 25.54 -20.51 16.49
N TYR A 377 24.70 -20.15 15.54
CA TYR A 377 24.51 -20.86 14.28
C TYR A 377 25.04 -19.99 13.14
N GLY A 378 26.04 -20.50 12.42
CA GLY A 378 26.68 -19.80 11.31
C GLY A 378 26.29 -20.42 9.97
N TYR A 379 26.11 -19.57 8.96
CA TYR A 379 25.80 -19.98 7.59
C TYR A 379 26.99 -19.66 6.71
N ALA A 380 27.45 -20.64 5.93
CA ALA A 380 28.44 -20.41 4.90
C ALA A 380 27.94 -19.34 3.92
N HIS A 381 28.83 -18.47 3.45
CA HIS A 381 28.47 -17.36 2.58
C HIS A 381 29.54 -17.15 1.52
N HIS A 382 29.28 -17.69 0.33
CA HIS A 382 30.07 -17.48 -0.88
C HIS A 382 29.13 -17.50 -2.09
N ASP A 383 29.65 -17.11 -3.25
CA ASP A 383 28.87 -17.13 -4.48
C ASP A 383 28.67 -18.60 -4.93
N PRO A 384 27.42 -19.09 -5.08
CA PRO A 384 27.15 -20.46 -5.53
C PRO A 384 27.54 -20.70 -6.98
N SER A 385 27.88 -19.67 -7.76
CA SER A 385 28.29 -19.79 -9.15
C SER A 385 29.79 -20.03 -9.36
N LEU A 386 30.59 -20.04 -8.28
CA LEU A 386 32.01 -20.41 -8.35
C LEU A 386 32.18 -21.88 -8.75
N GLU A 387 33.26 -22.18 -9.48
CA GLU A 387 33.55 -23.56 -9.93
C GLU A 387 33.77 -24.52 -8.75
N ASP A 388 34.34 -24.02 -7.64
CA ASP A 388 34.64 -24.76 -6.41
C ASP A 388 33.59 -24.53 -5.28
N ALA A 389 32.43 -23.95 -5.62
CA ALA A 389 31.38 -23.65 -4.63
C ALA A 389 30.90 -24.89 -3.84
N PRO A 390 30.74 -26.09 -4.42
CA PRO A 390 30.35 -27.30 -3.69
C PRO A 390 31.39 -27.73 -2.67
N GLU A 391 32.68 -27.73 -3.04
CA GLU A 391 33.79 -28.11 -2.17
C GLU A 391 33.95 -27.10 -1.03
N LEU A 392 33.80 -25.81 -1.32
CA LEU A 392 33.81 -24.74 -0.32
C LEU A 392 32.67 -24.90 0.70
N LEU A 393 31.47 -25.27 0.23
CA LEU A 393 30.34 -25.52 1.11
C LEU A 393 30.57 -26.77 1.96
N GLU A 394 31.03 -27.87 1.36
CA GLU A 394 31.31 -29.10 2.09
C GLU A 394 32.38 -28.89 3.18
N LYS A 395 33.45 -28.16 2.86
CA LYS A 395 34.48 -27.75 3.82
C LYS A 395 33.89 -26.89 4.94
N ALA A 396 33.02 -25.94 4.59
CA ALA A 396 32.38 -25.06 5.55
C ALA A 396 31.50 -25.83 6.57
N ILE A 397 30.81 -26.88 6.13
CA ILE A 397 29.99 -27.71 7.00
C ILE A 397 30.86 -28.69 7.81
N LYS A 398 31.67 -29.50 7.13
CA LYS A 398 32.40 -30.63 7.76
C LYS A 398 33.60 -30.22 8.59
N GLU A 399 34.36 -29.22 8.14
CA GLU A 399 35.60 -28.80 8.81
C GLU A 399 35.40 -27.54 9.67
N GLN A 400 34.48 -26.66 9.25
CA GLN A 400 34.28 -25.36 9.89
C GLN A 400 33.05 -25.32 10.81
N GLY A 401 32.20 -26.35 10.80
CA GLY A 401 31.07 -26.48 11.73
C GLY A 401 29.93 -25.49 11.48
N LEU A 402 29.87 -24.91 10.28
CA LEU A 402 28.74 -24.08 9.85
C LEU A 402 27.52 -24.99 9.60
N LYS A 403 26.31 -24.48 9.83
CA LYS A 403 25.06 -25.27 9.89
C LYS A 403 24.06 -24.88 8.80
N GLY A 404 24.44 -24.05 7.86
CA GLY A 404 23.54 -23.55 6.81
C GLY A 404 24.31 -22.87 5.68
N TYR A 405 23.59 -22.48 4.63
CA TYR A 405 24.16 -21.76 3.50
C TYR A 405 23.35 -20.50 3.19
N LYS A 406 24.00 -19.35 3.09
CA LYS A 406 23.35 -18.07 2.77
C LYS A 406 23.87 -17.54 1.44
N ILE A 407 22.93 -17.12 0.60
CA ILE A 407 23.21 -16.46 -0.66
C ILE A 407 22.48 -15.11 -0.76
N LEU A 408 23.10 -14.18 -1.48
CA LEU A 408 22.47 -12.92 -1.88
C LEU A 408 21.86 -13.11 -3.26
N GLY A 409 20.54 -13.29 -3.34
CA GLY A 409 19.85 -13.59 -4.60
C GLY A 409 20.22 -12.63 -5.75
N PRO A 410 20.20 -11.30 -5.54
CA PRO A 410 20.62 -10.33 -6.57
C PRO A 410 22.13 -10.31 -6.88
N GLY A 411 22.96 -10.91 -6.02
CA GLY A 411 24.40 -11.01 -6.22
C GLY A 411 24.84 -12.25 -6.97
N VAL A 412 23.93 -13.19 -7.25
CA VAL A 412 24.21 -14.38 -8.07
C VAL A 412 23.92 -14.04 -9.53
N ASP A 413 24.95 -14.12 -10.37
CA ASP A 413 24.87 -13.75 -11.79
C ASP A 413 23.96 -14.68 -12.63
N LYS A 414 23.69 -15.89 -12.11
CA LYS A 414 22.85 -16.91 -12.76
C LYS A 414 21.49 -17.04 -12.06
N PRO A 415 20.44 -17.47 -12.80
CA PRO A 415 19.17 -17.88 -12.21
C PRO A 415 19.36 -19.00 -11.17
N LEU A 416 18.65 -18.92 -10.03
CA LEU A 416 18.77 -19.93 -8.95
C LEU A 416 18.36 -21.35 -9.36
N ASP A 417 17.50 -21.49 -10.38
CA ASP A 417 17.08 -22.76 -10.97
C ASP A 417 18.02 -23.29 -12.06
N SER A 418 19.10 -22.57 -12.37
CA SER A 418 20.11 -23.01 -13.33
C SER A 418 20.75 -24.33 -12.90
N LYS A 419 20.89 -25.25 -13.87
CA LYS A 419 21.56 -26.55 -13.66
C LYS A 419 23.00 -26.40 -13.19
N ASP A 420 23.64 -25.28 -13.51
CA ASP A 420 25.01 -24.98 -13.09
C ASP A 420 25.14 -24.87 -11.56
N LEU A 421 24.06 -24.55 -10.85
CA LEU A 421 24.06 -24.40 -9.39
C LEU A 421 23.68 -25.69 -8.67
N TYR A 422 23.24 -26.73 -9.39
CA TYR A 422 22.76 -27.98 -8.80
C TYR A 422 23.79 -28.69 -7.93
N PRO A 423 25.09 -28.72 -8.29
CA PRO A 423 26.09 -29.34 -7.42
C PRO A 423 26.11 -28.74 -6.00
N VAL A 424 25.89 -27.42 -5.86
CA VAL A 424 25.84 -26.75 -4.55
C VAL A 424 24.56 -27.11 -3.79
N TRP A 425 23.42 -27.19 -4.50
CA TRP A 425 22.14 -27.61 -3.91
C TRP A 425 22.14 -29.09 -3.51
N GLU A 426 22.82 -29.95 -4.27
CA GLU A 426 23.02 -31.36 -3.93
C GLU A 426 23.85 -31.52 -2.65
N VAL A 427 24.89 -30.70 -2.46
CA VAL A 427 25.63 -30.67 -1.19
C VAL A 427 24.72 -30.21 -0.05
N ALA A 428 23.96 -29.13 -0.24
CA ALA A 428 23.06 -28.62 0.80
C ALA A 428 22.01 -29.67 1.24
N GLN A 429 21.40 -30.35 0.27
CA GLN A 429 20.44 -31.43 0.53
C GLN A 429 21.12 -32.64 1.18
N ARG A 430 22.28 -33.07 0.67
CA ARG A 430 23.00 -34.25 1.18
C ARG A 430 23.41 -34.07 2.63
N GLU A 431 23.86 -32.87 2.99
CA GLU A 431 24.26 -32.53 4.36
C GLU A 431 23.06 -32.05 5.22
N ASN A 432 21.84 -32.03 4.65
CA ASN A 432 20.58 -31.66 5.30
C ASN A 432 20.66 -30.30 6.01
N ILE A 433 21.16 -29.28 5.29
CA ILE A 433 21.35 -27.93 5.81
C ILE A 433 20.34 -26.93 5.22
N PRO A 434 19.84 -25.96 6.02
CA PRO A 434 18.99 -24.90 5.52
C PRO A 434 19.72 -23.95 4.56
N VAL A 435 19.05 -23.56 3.48
CA VAL A 435 19.50 -22.53 2.54
C VAL A 435 18.68 -21.25 2.72
N LEU A 436 19.36 -20.15 3.08
CA LEU A 436 18.77 -18.83 3.25
C LEU A 436 19.07 -17.94 2.04
N ILE A 437 18.02 -17.43 1.39
CA ILE A 437 18.15 -16.53 0.24
C ILE A 437 17.78 -15.11 0.68
N HIS A 438 18.75 -14.20 0.64
CA HIS A 438 18.54 -12.80 1.02
C HIS A 438 18.33 -11.92 -0.22
N PHE A 439 17.26 -11.12 -0.25
CA PHE A 439 16.85 -10.30 -1.40
C PHE A 439 17.19 -8.81 -1.29
N GLY A 440 17.83 -8.38 -0.19
CA GLY A 440 18.25 -7.00 0.00
C GLY A 440 19.46 -6.61 -0.84
N ILE A 441 19.52 -5.33 -1.24
CA ILE A 441 20.71 -4.74 -1.87
C ILE A 441 21.68 -4.32 -0.75
N MET A 442 22.91 -4.84 -0.75
CA MET A 442 23.92 -4.41 0.22
C MET A 442 24.18 -2.89 0.10
N GLY A 443 23.89 -2.14 1.17
CA GLY A 443 24.25 -0.72 1.30
C GLY A 443 23.20 0.29 0.83
N SER A 444 21.95 -0.11 0.57
CA SER A 444 20.85 0.83 0.35
C SER A 444 19.74 0.66 1.40
N ALA A 445 19.02 1.75 1.68
CA ALA A 445 17.86 1.73 2.55
C ALA A 445 16.72 0.96 1.85
N GLY A 446 16.59 -0.34 2.16
CA GLY A 446 15.37 -1.13 1.93
C GLY A 446 14.68 -0.96 0.57
N GLY A 447 15.43 -1.02 -0.52
CA GLY A 447 14.85 -0.94 -1.88
C GLY A 447 14.25 -2.27 -2.33
N ILE A 448 13.10 -2.22 -3.03
CA ILE A 448 12.57 -3.36 -3.79
C ILE A 448 13.53 -3.61 -4.96
N ALA A 449 14.34 -4.65 -4.85
CA ALA A 449 15.18 -5.11 -5.96
C ALA A 449 14.28 -5.81 -6.99
N ASN A 450 14.43 -5.45 -8.27
CA ASN A 450 13.85 -6.21 -9.38
C ASN A 450 14.96 -7.08 -9.99
N HIS A 451 14.94 -8.37 -9.68
CA HIS A 451 15.94 -9.33 -10.13
C HIS A 451 15.29 -10.68 -10.44
N VAL A 452 15.83 -11.44 -11.40
CA VAL A 452 15.30 -12.76 -11.79
C VAL A 452 15.28 -13.74 -10.61
N ASN A 453 16.24 -13.62 -9.70
CA ASN A 453 16.33 -14.43 -8.47
C ASN A 453 15.35 -14.00 -7.37
N ILE A 454 14.53 -12.97 -7.59
CA ILE A 454 13.43 -12.55 -6.70
C ILE A 454 12.10 -13.00 -7.32
N ASN A 455 12.05 -14.29 -7.72
CA ASN A 455 10.85 -14.91 -8.27
C ASN A 455 10.46 -16.09 -7.37
N PRO A 456 9.29 -16.03 -6.68
CA PRO A 456 8.87 -17.08 -5.76
C PRO A 456 8.66 -18.43 -6.45
N LEU A 457 8.33 -18.44 -7.75
CA LEU A 457 8.15 -19.69 -8.50
C LEU A 457 9.48 -20.40 -8.77
N ILE A 458 10.54 -19.64 -9.10
CA ILE A 458 11.89 -20.19 -9.30
C ILE A 458 12.39 -20.83 -8.00
N ILE A 459 12.19 -20.15 -6.86
CA ILE A 459 12.58 -20.65 -5.54
C ILE A 459 11.79 -21.93 -5.20
N HIS A 460 10.48 -21.92 -5.44
CA HIS A 460 9.62 -23.08 -5.22
C HIS A 460 10.02 -24.28 -6.08
N ASP A 461 10.38 -24.07 -7.34
CA ASP A 461 10.80 -25.15 -8.24
C ASP A 461 12.17 -25.73 -7.85
N VAL A 462 13.09 -24.91 -7.34
CA VAL A 462 14.36 -25.39 -6.76
C VAL A 462 14.08 -26.22 -5.50
N ALA A 463 13.27 -25.70 -4.57
CA ALA A 463 12.91 -26.42 -3.34
C ALA A 463 12.21 -27.76 -3.61
N LYS A 464 11.37 -27.84 -4.66
CA LYS A 464 10.76 -29.12 -5.08
C LYS A 464 11.76 -30.15 -5.58
N ARG A 465 12.84 -29.70 -6.22
CA ARG A 465 13.90 -30.59 -6.75
C ARG A 465 14.84 -31.05 -5.64
N PHE A 466 14.99 -30.22 -4.61
CA PHE A 466 15.81 -30.50 -3.43
C PHE A 466 14.97 -30.42 -2.15
N PRO A 467 14.07 -31.40 -1.90
CA PRO A 467 13.05 -31.30 -0.85
C PRO A 467 13.51 -31.56 0.58
N ASN A 468 14.71 -32.13 0.79
CA ASN A 468 15.31 -32.29 2.11
C ASN A 468 16.28 -31.15 2.37
#